data_AF-A0A8C3UHE5-F1
#
_entry.id   AF-A0A8C3UHE5-F1
#
_cell.length_a   1.000
_cell.length_b   1.000
_cell.length_c   1.000
_cell.angle_alpha   90.00
_cell.angle_beta   90.00
_cell.angle_gamma   90.00
#
_symmetry.space_group_name_H-M   'P 1'
#
loop_
_entity.id
_entity.type
_entity.pdbx_description
1 polymer ?
#
loop_
_entity_poly.entity_id
_entity_poly.type
_entity_poly.pdbx_seq_one_letter_code
_entity_poly.pdbx_strand_id
1 'polypeptide(L)'
;MALLALTLALLAITVATGDIPMKPLDMTPDSFDDQYQGCGPAMEEALPALNRSEFQKNLLYAKVWPMAVAEWQKWGSPVSPLSSPDQAIAIMAYTMEDLYKEFNDKVRVTGPAHSAPRTEHFLISYIPSSKSRLLLPRLVAAVASTSLSVVTS
;
A
#
# COMPACT_ATOMS: atom_id res chain seq x y z
N MET A 1 27.54 33.61 34.58
CA MET A 1 26.26 32.91 34.37
C MET A 1 25.89 32.76 32.89
N ALA A 2 25.97 33.81 32.07
CA ALA A 2 25.58 33.75 30.65
C ALA A 2 26.41 32.76 29.80
N LEU A 3 27.74 32.73 29.97
CA LEU A 3 28.64 31.80 29.25
C LEU A 3 28.35 30.33 29.56
N LEU A 4 27.99 30.02 30.81
CA LEU A 4 27.69 28.67 31.28
C LEU A 4 26.33 28.17 30.75
N ALA A 5 25.36 29.08 30.63
CA ALA A 5 24.09 28.79 29.98
C ALA A 5 24.25 28.59 28.47
N LEU A 6 25.14 29.37 27.82
CA LEU A 6 25.42 29.23 26.40
C LEU A 6 26.12 27.89 26.08
N THR A 7 27.09 27.49 26.90
CA THR A 7 27.79 26.20 26.74
C THR A 7 26.88 25.00 27.00
N LEU A 8 26.00 25.08 28.00
CA LEU A 8 24.99 24.05 28.25
C LEU A 8 23.96 23.96 27.11
N ALA A 9 23.55 25.09 26.54
CA ALA A 9 22.65 25.12 25.39
C ALA A 9 23.31 24.50 24.14
N LEU A 10 24.57 24.82 23.87
CA LEU A 10 25.36 24.21 22.78
C LEU A 10 25.52 22.69 22.98
N LEU A 11 25.81 22.24 24.20
CA LEU A 11 25.95 20.82 24.53
C LEU A 11 24.62 20.06 24.35
N ALA A 12 23.49 20.66 24.73
CA ALA A 12 22.17 20.09 24.53
C ALA A 12 21.78 19.97 23.04
N ILE A 13 22.16 20.96 22.22
CA ILE A 13 21.95 20.91 20.77
C ILE A 13 22.80 19.79 20.13
N THR A 14 24.04 19.57 20.59
CA THR A 14 24.90 18.50 20.07
C THR A 14 24.45 17.09 20.46
N VAL A 15 23.71 16.92 21.57
CA VAL A 15 23.17 15.63 22.00
C VAL A 15 21.89 15.24 21.24
N ALA A 16 21.25 16.20 20.55
CA ALA A 16 19.98 16.01 19.86
C ALA A 16 20.11 15.68 18.36
N THR A 17 21.30 15.33 17.85
CA THR A 17 21.41 14.69 16.53
C THR A 17 21.11 13.21 16.70
N GLY A 18 19.82 12.88 16.84
CA GLY A 18 19.39 11.49 16.76
C GLY A 18 19.85 10.91 15.42
N ASP A 19 20.55 9.79 15.47
CA ASP A 19 20.99 9.07 14.28
C ASP A 19 19.77 8.82 13.39
N ILE A 20 19.73 9.49 12.23
CA ILE A 20 18.74 9.16 11.21
C ILE A 20 19.12 7.76 10.73
N PRO A 21 18.25 6.74 10.92
CA PRO A 21 18.59 5.40 10.49
C PRO A 21 18.76 5.38 8.97
N MET A 22 20.00 5.22 8.53
CA MET A 22 20.33 5.13 7.12
C MET A 22 19.87 3.76 6.61
N LYS A 23 18.91 3.75 5.69
CA LYS A 23 18.48 2.52 5.03
C LYS A 23 19.15 2.46 3.64
N PRO A 24 20.11 1.55 3.40
CA PRO A 24 20.72 1.41 2.09
C PRO A 24 19.67 0.99 1.06
N LEU A 25 19.77 1.53 -0.15
CA LEU A 25 18.94 1.10 -1.28
C LEU A 25 19.54 -0.18 -1.87
N ASP A 26 18.68 -1.15 -2.14
CA ASP A 26 19.03 -2.42 -2.78
C ASP A 26 17.98 -2.79 -3.85
N MET A 27 18.13 -3.97 -4.44
CA MET A 27 17.17 -4.53 -5.41
C MET A 27 16.00 -5.25 -4.73
N THR A 28 15.81 -5.06 -3.42
CA THR A 28 14.75 -5.65 -2.61
C THR A 28 14.58 -7.17 -2.82
N PRO A 29 15.65 -7.97 -2.65
CA PRO A 29 15.62 -9.42 -2.94
C PRO A 29 14.65 -10.20 -2.06
N ASP A 30 14.28 -9.62 -0.92
CA ASP A 30 13.34 -10.18 0.05
C ASP A 30 11.90 -9.72 -0.18
N SER A 31 11.64 -8.87 -1.17
CA SER A 31 10.28 -8.41 -1.46
C SER A 31 9.51 -9.41 -2.32
N PHE A 32 8.19 -9.44 -2.14
CA PHE A 32 7.29 -10.13 -3.05
C PHE A 32 7.03 -9.22 -4.26
N ASP A 33 7.53 -9.61 -5.43
CA ASP A 33 7.48 -8.81 -6.66
C ASP A 33 6.90 -9.57 -7.87
N ASP A 34 6.16 -10.66 -7.60
CA ASP A 34 5.57 -11.52 -8.65
C ASP A 34 4.71 -10.69 -9.62
N GLN A 35 4.94 -10.91 -10.91
CA GLN A 35 4.21 -10.27 -12.01
C GLN A 35 3.09 -11.16 -12.55
N TYR A 36 2.93 -12.37 -12.00
CA TYR A 36 1.96 -13.38 -12.39
C TYR A 36 2.05 -13.76 -13.88
N GLN A 37 3.27 -13.79 -14.44
CA GLN A 37 3.49 -14.12 -15.85
C GLN A 37 3.11 -15.58 -16.13
N GLY A 38 2.16 -15.77 -17.05
CA GLY A 38 1.69 -17.10 -17.46
C GLY A 38 0.71 -17.77 -16.50
N CYS A 39 0.43 -17.18 -15.32
CA CYS A 39 -0.50 -17.74 -14.33
C CYS A 39 -1.68 -16.81 -13.99
N GLY A 40 -1.82 -15.65 -14.65
CA GLY A 40 -2.89 -14.67 -14.42
C GLY A 40 -4.31 -15.26 -14.34
N PRO A 41 -4.77 -16.07 -15.31
CA PRO A 41 -6.12 -16.67 -15.25
C PRO A 41 -6.32 -17.60 -14.05
N ALA A 42 -5.33 -18.44 -13.75
CA ALA A 42 -5.38 -19.33 -12.59
C ALA A 42 -5.37 -18.53 -11.27
N MET A 43 -4.65 -17.41 -11.25
CA MET A 43 -4.66 -16.49 -10.11
C MET A 43 -6.04 -15.88 -9.94
N GLU A 44 -6.67 -15.38 -11.01
CA GLU A 44 -8.02 -14.80 -10.99
C GLU A 44 -9.07 -15.77 -10.43
N GLU A 45 -9.01 -17.05 -10.80
CA GLU A 45 -9.87 -18.10 -10.25
C GLU A 45 -9.63 -18.34 -8.74
N ALA A 46 -8.40 -18.16 -8.25
CA ALA A 46 -8.05 -18.35 -6.85
C ALA A 46 -8.46 -17.17 -5.93
N LEU A 47 -8.65 -15.97 -6.50
CA LEU A 47 -8.87 -14.73 -5.71
C LEU A 47 -10.06 -14.81 -4.76
N PRO A 48 -11.25 -15.32 -5.13
CA PRO A 48 -12.38 -15.40 -4.19
C PRO A 48 -12.09 -16.26 -2.96
N ALA A 49 -11.34 -17.35 -3.12
CA ALA A 49 -10.95 -18.21 -2.00
C ALA A 49 -9.91 -17.54 -1.11
N LEU A 50 -8.93 -16.87 -1.72
CA LEU A 50 -7.89 -16.13 -1.01
C LEU A 50 -8.49 -14.99 -0.19
N ASN A 51 -9.39 -14.19 -0.76
CA ASN A 51 -10.08 -13.11 -0.06
C ASN A 51 -10.70 -13.58 1.25
N ARG A 52 -11.49 -14.66 1.18
CA ARG A 52 -12.16 -15.24 2.35
C ARG A 52 -11.16 -15.72 3.39
N SER A 53 -10.07 -16.36 2.96
CA SER A 53 -9.04 -16.86 3.88
C SER A 53 -8.22 -15.75 4.52
N GLU A 54 -8.04 -14.61 3.83
CA GLU A 54 -7.24 -13.49 4.29
C GLU A 54 -8.02 -12.58 5.23
N PHE A 55 -9.34 -12.41 5.03
CA PHE A 55 -10.21 -11.79 6.03
C PHE A 55 -10.16 -12.46 7.39
N GLN A 56 -10.00 -13.79 7.42
CA GLN A 56 -9.88 -14.52 8.68
C GLN A 56 -8.54 -14.28 9.39
N LYS A 57 -7.51 -13.84 8.66
CA LYS A 57 -6.14 -13.71 9.16
C LYS A 57 -5.71 -12.26 9.39
N ASN A 58 -6.28 -11.32 8.64
CA ASN A 58 -5.98 -9.89 8.74
C ASN A 58 -7.27 -9.13 9.08
N LEU A 59 -7.40 -8.73 10.36
CA LEU A 59 -8.55 -7.99 10.87
C LEU A 59 -8.64 -6.57 10.30
N LEU A 60 -7.51 -5.91 10.04
CA LEU A 60 -7.47 -4.59 9.43
C LEU A 60 -8.01 -4.68 7.99
N TYR A 61 -7.56 -5.68 7.23
CA TYR A 61 -8.05 -5.94 5.89
C TYR A 61 -9.56 -6.25 5.88
N ALA A 62 -10.03 -7.11 6.78
CA ALA A 62 -11.45 -7.44 6.91
C ALA A 62 -12.33 -6.23 7.26
N LYS A 63 -11.77 -5.23 7.96
CA LYS A 63 -12.43 -3.96 8.27
C LYS A 63 -12.41 -2.99 7.09
N VAL A 64 -11.25 -2.82 6.45
CA VAL A 64 -11.04 -1.81 5.41
C VAL A 64 -11.69 -2.20 4.09
N TRP A 65 -11.71 -3.47 3.72
CA TRP A 65 -12.26 -3.90 2.42
C TRP A 65 -13.75 -3.54 2.24
N PRO A 66 -14.67 -3.83 3.18
CA PRO A 66 -16.07 -3.40 3.06
C PRO A 66 -16.22 -1.87 2.95
N MET A 67 -15.36 -1.10 3.62
CA MET A 67 -15.34 0.37 3.51
C MET A 67 -14.92 0.81 2.11
N ALA A 68 -13.89 0.18 1.55
CA ALA A 68 -13.43 0.44 0.19
C ALA A 68 -14.50 0.09 -0.86
N VAL A 69 -15.23 -1.01 -0.68
CA VAL A 69 -16.38 -1.39 -1.52
C VAL A 69 -17.46 -0.32 -1.45
N ALA A 70 -17.86 0.09 -0.24
CA ALA A 70 -18.91 1.09 -0.04
C ALA A 70 -18.51 2.46 -0.60
N GLU A 71 -17.24 2.85 -0.47
CA GLU A 71 -16.74 4.08 -1.04
C GLU A 71 -16.75 4.00 -2.56
N TRP A 72 -16.16 2.97 -3.16
CA TRP A 72 -16.14 2.80 -4.62
C TRP A 72 -17.55 2.83 -5.24
N GLN A 73 -18.55 2.23 -4.56
CA GLN A 73 -19.94 2.25 -5.01
C GLN A 73 -20.55 3.65 -5.11
N LYS A 74 -20.11 4.62 -4.30
CA LYS A 74 -20.60 6.01 -4.35
C LYS A 74 -20.19 6.74 -5.63
N TRP A 75 -19.07 6.33 -6.23
CA TRP A 75 -18.47 7.07 -7.35
C TRP A 75 -19.12 6.69 -8.69
N GLY A 76 -19.77 5.53 -8.78
CA GLY A 76 -20.31 4.98 -10.02
C GLY A 76 -19.19 4.63 -11.02
N SER A 77 -19.30 3.50 -11.72
CA SER A 77 -18.20 3.06 -12.60
C SER A 77 -18.04 3.94 -13.84
N PRO A 78 -16.81 4.37 -14.11
CA PRO A 78 -16.12 3.82 -15.27
C PRO A 78 -14.86 3.09 -14.81
N VAL A 79 -14.81 1.79 -15.07
CA VAL A 79 -13.68 0.93 -14.74
C VAL A 79 -12.47 1.25 -15.63
N SER A 80 -12.61 2.04 -16.69
CA SER A 80 -11.49 2.38 -17.57
C SER A 80 -10.49 3.30 -16.86
N PRO A 81 -9.19 2.96 -16.80
CA PRO A 81 -8.48 1.91 -17.55
C PRO A 81 -8.20 0.60 -16.77
N LEU A 82 -8.79 0.42 -15.61
CA LEU A 82 -8.74 -0.81 -14.81
C LEU A 82 -9.55 -1.94 -15.48
N SER A 83 -9.13 -3.18 -15.25
CA SER A 83 -9.72 -4.36 -15.88
C SER A 83 -10.90 -4.93 -15.08
N SER A 84 -11.06 -4.56 -13.80
CA SER A 84 -12.18 -5.02 -12.97
C SER A 84 -12.51 -4.05 -11.82
N PRO A 85 -13.74 -4.09 -11.28
CA PRO A 85 -14.11 -3.43 -10.03
C PRO A 85 -13.18 -3.76 -8.86
N ASP A 86 -12.77 -5.02 -8.74
CA ASP A 86 -11.90 -5.48 -7.65
C ASP A 86 -10.53 -4.79 -7.67
N GLN A 87 -9.99 -4.47 -8.85
CA GLN A 87 -8.76 -3.66 -8.94
C GLN A 87 -8.98 -2.25 -8.40
N ALA A 88 -10.13 -1.64 -8.70
CA ALA A 88 -10.45 -0.31 -8.19
C ALA A 88 -10.65 -0.32 -6.67
N ILE A 89 -11.34 -1.35 -6.15
CA ILE A 89 -11.57 -1.54 -4.72
C ILE A 89 -10.25 -1.81 -3.99
N ALA A 90 -9.34 -2.60 -4.56
CA ALA A 90 -8.03 -2.85 -3.95
C ALA A 90 -7.17 -1.59 -3.86
N ILE A 91 -7.18 -0.74 -4.89
CA ILE A 91 -6.49 0.55 -4.84
C ILE A 91 -7.13 1.48 -3.79
N MET A 92 -8.46 1.52 -3.74
CA MET A 92 -9.20 2.27 -2.72
C MET A 92 -8.81 1.80 -1.30
N ALA A 93 -8.85 0.49 -1.06
CA ALA A 93 -8.48 -0.13 0.20
C ALA A 93 -7.02 0.19 0.59
N TYR A 94 -6.09 0.11 -0.35
CA TYR A 94 -4.68 0.45 -0.13
C TYR A 94 -4.53 1.88 0.41
N THR A 95 -5.31 2.83 -0.09
CA THR A 95 -5.25 4.24 0.36
C THR A 95 -6.04 4.52 1.63
N MET A 96 -6.72 3.53 2.22
CA MET A 96 -7.55 3.70 3.40
C MET A 96 -6.86 3.23 4.68
N GLU A 97 -7.10 3.99 5.75
CA GLU A 97 -6.57 3.72 7.09
C GLU A 97 -5.05 3.46 7.06
N ASP A 98 -4.58 2.48 7.83
CA ASP A 98 -3.17 2.07 7.89
C ASP A 98 -2.90 0.80 7.06
N LEU A 99 -3.83 0.39 6.18
CA LEU A 99 -3.70 -0.88 5.45
C LEU A 99 -2.44 -0.92 4.58
N TYR A 100 -2.07 0.19 3.92
CA TYR A 100 -0.81 0.26 3.16
C TYR A 100 0.43 0.00 4.02
N LYS A 101 0.41 0.35 5.31
CA LYS A 101 1.58 0.16 6.19
C LYS A 101 1.79 -1.32 6.46
N GLU A 102 0.74 -2.00 6.91
CA GLU A 102 0.78 -3.45 7.16
C GLU A 102 1.13 -4.20 5.88
N PHE A 103 0.50 -3.82 4.76
CA PHE A 103 0.76 -4.41 3.45
C PHE A 103 2.20 -4.23 3.00
N ASN A 104 2.73 -3.00 3.03
CA ASN A 104 4.10 -2.74 2.59
C ASN A 104 5.14 -3.38 3.51
N ASP A 105 4.82 -3.56 4.80
CA ASP A 105 5.70 -4.26 5.73
C ASP A 105 5.76 -5.76 5.46
N LYS A 106 4.62 -6.39 5.10
CA LYS A 106 4.54 -7.80 4.71
C LYS A 106 5.19 -8.06 3.36
N VAL A 107 4.82 -7.31 2.32
CA VAL A 107 5.34 -7.48 0.96
C VAL A 107 6.86 -7.35 0.93
N ARG A 108 7.44 -6.45 1.74
CA ARG A 108 8.90 -6.23 1.80
C ARG A 108 9.72 -7.44 2.27
N VAL A 109 9.11 -8.42 2.95
CA VAL A 109 9.81 -9.56 3.56
C VAL A 109 9.25 -10.92 3.12
N THR A 110 8.39 -10.95 2.11
CA THR A 110 7.67 -12.16 1.65
C THR A 110 8.19 -12.67 0.29
N GLY A 111 9.39 -12.25 -0.10
CA GLY A 111 10.05 -12.67 -1.33
C GLY A 111 10.59 -14.11 -1.29
N PRO A 112 11.12 -14.62 -2.41
CA PRO A 112 11.57 -16.01 -2.55
C PRO A 112 12.64 -16.45 -1.54
N ALA A 113 13.43 -15.50 -1.03
CA ALA A 113 14.44 -15.73 0.00
C ALA A 113 13.84 -16.05 1.39
N HIS A 114 12.54 -15.79 1.60
CA HIS A 114 11.85 -15.97 2.86
C HIS A 114 10.76 -17.06 2.74
N SER A 115 10.79 -18.04 3.65
CA SER A 115 9.76 -19.10 3.76
C SER A 115 8.52 -18.64 4.54
N ALA A 116 8.32 -17.33 4.70
CA ALA A 116 7.18 -16.79 5.43
C ALA A 116 5.88 -17.24 4.74
N PRO A 117 4.84 -17.63 5.50
CA PRO A 117 3.56 -17.94 4.91
C PRO A 117 3.10 -16.71 4.13
N ARG A 118 2.92 -16.87 2.83
CA ARG A 118 2.47 -15.79 1.96
C ARG A 118 1.06 -15.39 2.41
N THR A 119 0.96 -14.25 3.06
CA THR A 119 -0.28 -13.61 3.49
C THR A 119 -0.44 -12.33 2.69
N GLU A 120 -1.67 -12.01 2.27
CA GLU A 120 -2.07 -10.84 1.47
C GLU A 120 -1.96 -11.01 -0.06
N HIS A 121 -1.93 -12.26 -0.53
CA HIS A 121 -2.03 -12.61 -1.95
C HIS A 121 -3.15 -11.89 -2.68
N PHE A 122 -4.29 -11.69 -2.02
CA PHE A 122 -5.43 -11.05 -2.67
C PHE A 122 -5.13 -9.59 -3.01
N LEU A 123 -4.69 -8.78 -2.04
CA LEU A 123 -4.29 -7.39 -2.30
C LEU A 123 -3.13 -7.29 -3.29
N ILE A 124 -2.14 -8.19 -3.17
CA ILE A 124 -0.97 -8.23 -4.05
C ILE A 124 -1.36 -8.54 -5.51
N SER A 125 -2.40 -9.34 -5.73
CA SER A 125 -2.85 -9.70 -7.07
C SER A 125 -3.67 -8.60 -7.76
N TYR A 126 -4.35 -7.75 -6.97
CA TYR A 126 -5.16 -6.67 -7.51
C TYR A 126 -4.43 -5.32 -7.60
N ILE A 127 -3.38 -5.09 -6.80
CA ILE A 127 -2.50 -3.93 -6.93
C ILE A 127 -1.41 -4.29 -7.95
N PRO A 128 -1.55 -3.91 -9.23
CA PRO A 128 -0.75 -4.56 -10.27
C PRO A 128 0.73 -4.17 -10.15
N SER A 129 1.63 -5.16 -10.10
CA SER A 129 3.09 -4.93 -10.16
C SER A 129 3.56 -4.45 -11.55
N SER A 130 2.74 -4.56 -12.61
CA SER A 130 3.20 -4.23 -13.98
C SER A 130 2.24 -3.41 -14.85
N LYS A 131 0.92 -3.56 -14.74
CA LYS A 131 -0.03 -2.74 -15.53
C LYS A 131 -0.20 -1.31 -14.99
N SER A 132 0.17 -1.07 -13.74
CA SER A 132 0.02 0.22 -13.05
C SER A 132 1.04 1.27 -13.44
N ARG A 133 2.17 0.87 -14.05
CA ARG A 133 3.21 1.82 -14.48
C ARG A 133 2.68 2.82 -15.53
N LEU A 134 1.57 2.49 -16.21
CA LEU A 134 0.86 3.39 -17.12
C LEU A 134 -0.35 4.11 -16.49
N LEU A 135 -0.81 3.69 -15.31
CA LEU A 135 -2.12 4.08 -14.77
C LEU A 135 -2.05 4.85 -13.43
N LEU A 136 -1.01 4.62 -12.62
CA LEU A 136 -0.85 5.29 -11.32
C LEU A 136 -0.83 6.84 -11.41
N PRO A 137 -0.11 7.47 -12.36
CA PRO A 137 -0.09 8.92 -12.46
C PRO A 137 -1.47 9.49 -12.80
N ARG A 138 -2.27 8.76 -13.59
CA ARG A 138 -3.61 9.19 -14.03
C ARG A 138 -4.66 8.96 -12.94
N LEU A 139 -4.54 7.88 -12.17
CA LEU A 139 -5.44 7.57 -11.07
C LEU A 139 -5.21 8.48 -9.87
N VAL A 140 -3.95 8.75 -9.51
CA VAL A 140 -3.60 9.74 -8.46
C VAL A 140 -4.06 11.14 -8.87
N ALA A 141 -3.90 11.52 -10.14
CA ALA A 141 -4.40 12.80 -10.64
C ALA A 141 -5.95 12.88 -10.66
N ALA A 142 -6.65 11.78 -10.94
CA ALA A 142 -8.11 11.72 -10.90
C ALA A 142 -8.64 11.85 -9.47
N VAL A 143 -8.09 11.08 -8.53
CA VAL A 143 -8.46 11.16 -7.11
C VAL A 143 -8.14 12.55 -6.54
N ALA A 144 -6.98 13.11 -6.85
CA ALA A 144 -6.59 14.45 -6.39
C ALA A 144 -7.43 15.58 -7.01
N SER A 145 -7.84 15.47 -8.28
CA SER A 145 -8.72 16.48 -8.91
C SER A 145 -10.12 16.48 -8.29
N THR A 146 -10.66 15.31 -7.94
CA THR A 146 -11.99 15.22 -7.34
C THR A 146 -12.01 15.74 -5.90
N SER A 147 -10.93 15.55 -5.13
CA SER A 147 -10.78 16.17 -3.80
C SER A 147 -10.74 17.71 -3.85
N LEU A 148 -10.22 18.30 -4.94
CA LEU A 148 -10.20 19.76 -5.09
C LEU A 148 -11.58 20.34 -5.43
N SER A 149 -12.39 19.62 -6.21
CA SER A 149 -13.75 20.06 -6.57
C SER A 149 -14.75 20.00 -5.41
N VAL A 150 -14.56 19.12 -4.43
CA VAL A 150 -15.41 19.02 -3.23
C VAL A 150 -15.08 20.11 -2.20
N VAL A 151 -13.90 20.71 -2.24
CA VAL A 151 -13.48 21.82 -1.35
C VAL A 151 -13.93 23.20 -1.88
N THR A 152 -14.35 23.29 -3.15
CA THR A 152 -14.75 24.56 -3.80
C THR A 152 -16.24 24.62 -4.19
N SER A 153 -17.13 23.87 -3.55
CA SER A 153 -18.60 24.00 -3.74
C SER A 153 -19.35 24.11 -2.43
#